data_AF-A0A7K0XG51-F1
#
_entry.id   AF-A0A7K0XG51-F1
#
_cell.length_a   1.000
_cell.length_b   1.000
_cell.length_c   1.000
_cell.angle_alpha   90.00
_cell.angle_beta   90.00
_cell.angle_gamma   90.00
#
_symmetry.space_group_name_H-M   'P 1'
#
loop_
_entity.id
_entity.type
_entity.pdbx_description
1 polymer ?
#
loop_
_entity_poly.entity_id
_entity_poly.type
_entity_poly.pdbx_seq_one_letter_code
_entity_poly.pdbx_strand_id
1 'polypeptide(L)'
;MSLLECLERARHDEAIARLRRLMSVRAMVAIGMSQRTIALDLGVSQPAVSQLLRASECVAEVSPDDALEAAVPVLKDVAAQRGFSDLAVFGSIARGEAGPDSDIDLIVRPPKGTQISDLVALADAFSSIVGHHVDVMTYRGLKPGIDDDIRRDMVPL
;
A
#
# COMPACT_ATOMS: atom_id res chain seq x y z
N MET A 1 -21.07 5.60 22.45
CA MET A 1 -21.06 5.67 20.98
C MET A 1 -22.33 6.37 20.54
N SER A 2 -22.22 7.59 20.00
CA SER A 2 -23.36 8.39 19.53
C SER A 2 -23.75 8.00 18.09
N LEU A 3 -24.96 8.38 17.66
CA LEU A 3 -25.39 8.17 16.25
C LEU A 3 -24.50 8.95 15.27
N LEU A 4 -23.94 10.08 15.68
CA LEU A 4 -23.01 10.87 14.87
C LEU A 4 -21.67 10.13 14.68
N GLU A 5 -21.08 9.62 15.76
CA GLU A 5 -19.86 8.81 15.70
C GLU A 5 -20.04 7.57 14.82
N CYS A 6 -21.22 6.94 14.88
CA CYS A 6 -21.55 5.80 14.02
C CYS A 6 -21.58 6.18 12.53
N LEU A 7 -22.14 7.35 12.19
CA LEU A 7 -22.20 7.83 10.81
C LEU A 7 -20.81 8.23 10.28
N GLU A 8 -20.01 8.92 11.10
CA GLU A 8 -18.64 9.31 10.73
C GLU A 8 -17.78 8.08 10.44
N ARG A 9 -17.85 7.06 11.29
CA ARG A 9 -17.16 5.80 11.07
C ARG A 9 -17.63 5.09 9.80
N ALA A 10 -18.94 5.03 9.56
CA ALA A 10 -19.47 4.40 8.35
C ALA A 10 -19.00 5.12 7.06
N ARG A 11 -18.91 6.45 7.08
CA ARG A 11 -18.37 7.24 5.96
C ARG A 11 -16.89 6.99 5.74
N HIS A 12 -16.11 6.88 6.81
CA HIS A 12 -14.69 6.51 6.74
C HIS A 12 -14.52 5.13 6.13
N ASP A 13 -15.24 4.14 6.65
CA ASP A 13 -15.19 2.75 6.17
C ASP A 13 -15.57 2.65 4.69
N GLU A 14 -16.58 3.42 4.23
CA GLU A 14 -16.96 3.53 2.82
C GLU A 14 -15.83 4.11 1.95
N ALA A 15 -15.20 5.19 2.41
CA ALA A 15 -14.08 5.82 1.71
C ALA A 15 -12.89 4.85 1.58
N ILE A 16 -12.50 4.19 2.68
CA ILE A 16 -11.43 3.19 2.70
C ILE A 16 -11.74 2.02 1.78
N ALA A 17 -12.97 1.49 1.80
CA ALA A 17 -13.38 0.41 0.90
C ALA A 17 -13.32 0.83 -0.58
N ARG A 18 -13.73 2.07 -0.89
CA ARG A 18 -13.64 2.63 -2.25
C ARG A 18 -12.18 2.74 -2.72
N LEU A 19 -11.29 3.29 -1.89
CA LEU A 19 -9.86 3.41 -2.21
C LEU A 19 -9.23 2.04 -2.43
N ARG A 20 -9.48 1.09 -1.53
CA ARG A 20 -8.97 -0.28 -1.64
C ARG A 20 -9.36 -0.95 -2.96
N ARG A 21 -10.60 -0.75 -3.41
CA ARG A 21 -11.06 -1.27 -4.71
C ARG A 21 -10.26 -0.69 -5.87
N LEU A 22 -9.98 0.62 -5.86
CA LEU A 22 -9.20 1.29 -6.90
C LEU A 22 -7.73 0.82 -6.88
N MET A 23 -7.14 0.75 -5.69
CA MET A 23 -5.78 0.24 -5.47
C MET A 23 -5.63 -1.22 -5.88
N SER A 24 -6.65 -2.05 -5.70
CA SER A 24 -6.63 -3.45 -6.17
C SER A 24 -6.48 -3.54 -7.69
N VAL A 25 -7.16 -2.67 -8.44
CA VAL A 25 -7.02 -2.60 -9.91
C VAL A 25 -5.65 -2.06 -10.31
N ARG A 26 -5.12 -1.04 -9.60
CA ARG A 26 -3.74 -0.57 -9.79
C ARG A 26 -2.73 -1.69 -9.54
N ALA A 27 -2.92 -2.48 -8.49
CA ALA A 27 -2.05 -3.60 -8.13
C ALA A 27 -2.05 -4.70 -9.19
N MET A 28 -3.22 -5.07 -9.74
CA MET A 28 -3.29 -6.01 -10.85
C MET A 28 -2.44 -5.56 -12.05
N VAL A 29 -2.46 -4.26 -12.38
CA VAL A 29 -1.59 -3.71 -13.43
C VAL A 29 -0.12 -3.73 -13.01
N ALA A 30 0.19 -3.35 -11.76
CA ALA A 30 1.55 -3.31 -11.23
C ALA A 30 2.23 -4.70 -11.18
N ILE A 31 1.45 -5.79 -11.06
CA ILE A 31 1.95 -7.17 -11.17
C ILE A 31 1.98 -7.69 -12.61
N GLY A 32 1.66 -6.85 -13.60
CA GLY A 32 1.81 -7.15 -15.02
C GLY A 32 0.55 -7.66 -15.73
N MET A 33 -0.64 -7.61 -15.09
CA MET A 33 -1.87 -7.99 -15.77
C MET A 33 -2.28 -6.94 -16.80
N SER A 34 -2.71 -7.40 -17.98
CA SER A 34 -3.31 -6.51 -18.98
C SER A 34 -4.73 -6.10 -18.57
N GLN A 35 -5.19 -4.92 -18.99
CA GLN A 35 -6.59 -4.50 -18.76
C GLN A 35 -7.61 -5.51 -19.30
N ARG A 36 -7.28 -6.22 -20.37
CA ARG A 36 -8.11 -7.28 -20.93
C ARG A 36 -8.22 -8.48 -19.99
N THR A 37 -7.11 -8.91 -19.39
CA THR A 37 -7.09 -9.99 -18.41
C THR A 37 -7.91 -9.61 -17.17
N ILE A 38 -7.69 -8.41 -16.64
CA ILE A 38 -8.44 -7.89 -15.50
C ILE A 38 -9.95 -7.85 -15.80
N ALA A 39 -10.33 -7.40 -17.00
CA ALA A 39 -11.72 -7.34 -17.41
C ALA A 39 -12.39 -8.73 -17.43
N LEU A 40 -11.67 -9.73 -17.95
CA LEU A 40 -12.14 -11.12 -17.97
C LEU A 40 -12.33 -11.68 -16.55
N ASP A 41 -11.35 -11.49 -15.67
CA ASP A 41 -11.39 -12.01 -14.30
C ASP A 41 -12.48 -11.35 -13.46
N LEU A 42 -12.73 -10.05 -13.67
CA LEU A 42 -13.78 -9.30 -13.00
C LEU A 42 -15.18 -9.49 -13.63
N GLY A 43 -15.28 -10.11 -14.81
CA GLY A 43 -16.55 -10.24 -15.54
C GLY A 43 -17.10 -8.91 -16.05
N VAL A 44 -16.22 -7.96 -16.41
CA VAL A 44 -16.58 -6.61 -16.91
C VAL A 44 -15.98 -6.35 -18.29
N SER A 45 -16.29 -5.19 -18.88
CA SER A 45 -15.68 -4.77 -20.15
C SER A 45 -14.30 -4.14 -19.93
N GLN A 46 -13.40 -4.25 -20.92
CA GLN A 46 -12.10 -3.56 -20.87
C GLN A 46 -12.25 -2.03 -20.70
N PRO A 47 -13.20 -1.34 -21.35
CA PRO A 47 -13.46 0.09 -21.07
C PRO A 47 -13.83 0.36 -19.61
N ALA A 48 -14.54 -0.54 -18.92
CA ALA A 48 -14.84 -0.39 -17.49
C ALA A 48 -13.57 -0.45 -16.64
N VAL A 49 -12.62 -1.33 -16.96
CA VAL A 49 -11.31 -1.36 -16.29
C VAL A 49 -10.52 -0.08 -16.54
N SER A 50 -10.54 0.44 -17.79
CA SER A 50 -9.92 1.73 -18.11
C SER A 50 -10.52 2.88 -17.29
N GLN A 51 -11.85 2.92 -17.14
CA GLN A 51 -12.54 3.89 -16.30
C GLN A 51 -12.15 3.77 -14.81
N LEU A 52 -12.00 2.54 -14.29
CA LEU A 52 -11.53 2.30 -12.93
C LEU A 52 -10.10 2.80 -12.74
N LEU A 53 -9.20 2.57 -13.71
CA LEU A 53 -7.82 3.06 -13.65
C LEU A 53 -7.77 4.58 -13.67
N ARG A 54 -8.55 5.24 -14.53
CA ARG A 54 -8.66 6.71 -14.53
C ARG A 54 -9.21 7.24 -13.20
N ALA A 55 -10.25 6.58 -12.66
CA ALA A 55 -10.79 6.93 -11.36
C ALA A 55 -9.80 6.69 -10.22
N SER A 56 -8.83 5.79 -10.39
CA SER A 56 -7.80 5.49 -9.39
C SER A 56 -6.71 6.55 -9.28
N GLU A 57 -6.65 7.52 -10.20
CA GLU A 57 -5.73 8.65 -10.14
C GLU A 57 -5.96 9.49 -8.88
N CYS A 58 -7.20 9.57 -8.37
CA CYS A 58 -7.54 10.29 -7.13
C CYS A 58 -6.89 9.69 -5.87
N VAL A 59 -6.32 8.48 -5.95
CA VAL A 59 -5.62 7.86 -4.83
C VAL A 59 -4.37 8.66 -4.44
N ALA A 60 -3.76 9.41 -5.35
CA ALA A 60 -2.63 10.29 -5.01
C ALA A 60 -3.05 11.58 -4.29
N GLU A 61 -4.35 11.87 -4.19
CA GLU A 61 -4.88 13.09 -3.57
C GLU A 61 -5.30 12.87 -2.10
N VAL A 62 -5.30 11.63 -1.62
CA VAL A 62 -5.66 11.30 -0.24
C VAL A 62 -4.46 11.44 0.69
N SER A 63 -4.70 11.44 2.00
CA SER A 63 -3.61 11.45 2.97
C SER A 63 -2.80 10.14 2.89
N PRO A 64 -1.48 10.17 3.16
CA PRO A 64 -0.68 8.94 3.21
C PRO A 64 -1.23 7.90 4.21
N ASP A 65 -1.82 8.34 5.32
CA ASP A 65 -2.43 7.48 6.33
C ASP A 65 -3.65 6.73 5.78
N ASP A 66 -4.61 7.44 5.17
CA ASP A 66 -5.79 6.83 4.55
C ASP A 66 -5.40 5.93 3.37
N ALA A 67 -4.39 6.37 2.60
CA ALA A 67 -3.86 5.63 1.47
C ALA A 67 -3.27 4.29 1.94
N LEU A 68 -2.45 4.31 3.00
CA LEU A 68 -1.89 3.11 3.58
C LEU A 68 -2.97 2.20 4.17
N GLU A 69 -3.89 2.75 4.97
CA GLU A 69 -4.99 1.98 5.58
C GLU A 69 -5.81 1.20 4.53
N ALA A 70 -6.16 1.87 3.43
CA ALA A 70 -6.85 1.25 2.33
C ALA A 70 -6.01 0.17 1.63
N ALA A 71 -4.70 0.44 1.45
CA ALA A 71 -3.78 -0.40 0.71
C ALA A 71 -3.29 -1.64 1.46
N VAL A 72 -3.33 -1.68 2.80
CA VAL A 72 -2.73 -2.77 3.61
C VAL A 72 -3.04 -4.18 3.05
N PRO A 73 -4.30 -4.56 2.76
CA PRO A 73 -4.58 -5.91 2.27
C PRO A 73 -3.96 -6.18 0.89
N VAL A 74 -3.90 -5.15 0.04
CA VAL A 74 -3.35 -5.21 -1.32
C VAL A 74 -1.82 -5.32 -1.28
N LEU A 75 -1.15 -4.50 -0.47
CA LEU A 75 0.31 -4.52 -0.33
C LEU A 75 0.80 -5.85 0.25
N LYS A 76 0.07 -6.40 1.24
CA LYS A 76 0.35 -7.72 1.79
C LYS A 76 0.30 -8.82 0.74
N ASP A 77 -0.75 -8.82 -0.09
CA ASP A 77 -0.90 -9.82 -1.14
C ASP A 77 0.22 -9.70 -2.19
N VAL A 78 0.51 -8.49 -2.65
CA VAL A 78 1.61 -8.23 -3.61
C VAL A 78 2.97 -8.62 -3.03
N ALA A 79 3.26 -8.32 -1.76
CA ALA A 79 4.46 -8.77 -1.08
C ALA A 79 4.54 -10.30 -1.02
N ALA A 80 3.46 -10.96 -0.60
CA ALA A 80 3.40 -12.40 -0.44
C ALA A 80 3.62 -13.13 -1.79
N GLN A 81 3.02 -12.64 -2.88
CA GLN A 81 3.24 -13.18 -4.23
C GLN A 81 4.71 -13.13 -4.67
N ARG A 82 5.48 -12.16 -4.14
CA ARG A 82 6.92 -12.00 -4.41
C ARG A 82 7.80 -12.63 -3.32
N GLY A 83 7.21 -13.33 -2.35
CA GLY A 83 7.92 -14.03 -1.27
C GLY A 83 8.36 -13.15 -0.10
N PHE A 84 7.95 -11.89 -0.07
CA PHE A 84 8.18 -10.99 1.07
C PHE A 84 7.15 -11.25 2.18
N SER A 85 7.57 -11.08 3.43
CA SER A 85 6.76 -11.34 4.63
C SER A 85 6.99 -10.25 5.69
N ASP A 86 6.27 -10.33 6.81
CA ASP A 86 6.40 -9.42 7.97
C ASP A 86 6.34 -7.93 7.61
N LEU A 87 5.41 -7.55 6.73
CA LEU A 87 5.23 -6.16 6.33
C LEU A 87 4.80 -5.31 7.55
N ALA A 88 5.52 -4.24 7.81
CA ALA A 88 5.23 -3.28 8.87
C ALA A 88 5.49 -1.86 8.39
N VAL A 89 4.79 -0.89 8.98
CA VAL A 89 5.04 0.54 8.78
C VAL A 89 5.92 1.07 9.91
N PHE A 90 6.77 2.04 9.60
CA PHE A 90 7.52 2.82 10.59
C PHE A 90 7.47 4.31 10.20
N GLY A 91 8.30 5.14 10.83
CA GLY A 91 8.42 6.54 10.43
C GLY A 91 7.23 7.41 10.87
N SER A 92 6.95 8.45 10.10
CA SER A 92 5.98 9.49 10.46
C SER A 92 4.55 8.94 10.61
N ILE A 93 4.13 8.02 9.73
CA ILE A 93 2.81 7.38 9.77
C ILE A 93 2.64 6.59 11.07
N ALA A 94 3.62 5.75 11.42
CA ALA A 94 3.57 4.96 12.65
C ALA A 94 3.54 5.83 13.92
N ARG A 95 4.08 7.06 13.86
CA ARG A 95 4.05 8.03 14.96
C ARG A 95 2.83 8.97 14.94
N GLY A 96 2.00 8.92 13.91
CA GLY A 96 0.88 9.86 13.72
C GLY A 96 1.32 11.29 13.40
N GLU A 97 2.51 11.44 12.81
CA GLU A 97 3.14 12.72 12.43
C GLU A 97 3.12 12.96 10.91
N ALA A 98 2.48 12.08 10.14
CA ALA A 98 2.44 12.19 8.69
C ALA A 98 1.65 13.43 8.23
N GLY A 99 2.25 14.19 7.32
CA GLY A 99 1.61 15.29 6.60
C GLY A 99 1.20 14.87 5.18
N PRO A 100 0.55 15.77 4.42
CA PRO A 100 0.08 15.49 3.06
C PRO A 100 1.16 15.03 2.08
N ASP A 101 2.38 15.54 2.24
CA ASP A 101 3.54 15.23 1.39
C ASP A 101 4.47 14.18 2.01
N SER A 102 4.05 13.47 3.06
CA SER A 102 4.88 12.45 3.70
C SER A 102 5.01 11.18 2.85
N ASP A 103 6.20 10.61 2.86
CA ASP A 103 6.48 9.31 2.30
C ASP A 103 5.91 8.20 3.18
N ILE A 104 5.72 7.01 2.60
CA ILE A 104 5.27 5.81 3.32
C ILE A 104 6.47 4.89 3.55
N ASP A 105 6.95 4.87 4.79
CA ASP A 105 8.08 4.06 5.23
C ASP A 105 7.65 2.62 5.61
N LEU A 106 8.03 1.64 4.80
CA LEU A 106 7.69 0.23 4.99
C LEU A 106 8.92 -0.63 5.20
N ILE A 107 8.79 -1.65 6.05
CA ILE A 107 9.83 -2.64 6.26
C ILE A 107 9.28 -4.05 6.03
N VAL A 108 10.08 -4.87 5.33
CA VAL A 108 9.71 -6.23 4.94
C VAL A 108 10.81 -7.23 5.27
N ARG A 109 10.42 -8.49 5.49
CA ARG A 109 11.34 -9.61 5.53
C ARG A 109 11.50 -10.16 4.10
N PRO A 110 12.70 -10.04 3.50
CA PRO A 110 12.94 -10.54 2.16
C PRO A 110 13.12 -12.07 2.14
N PRO A 111 12.74 -12.75 1.06
CA PRO A 111 13.10 -14.14 0.85
C PRO A 111 14.63 -14.33 0.75
N LYS A 112 15.08 -15.60 0.70
CA LYS A 112 16.50 -15.89 0.48
C LYS A 112 16.87 -15.52 -0.97
N GLY A 113 18.03 -14.88 -1.15
CA GLY A 113 18.53 -14.51 -2.48
C GLY A 113 17.99 -13.20 -3.05
N THR A 114 17.16 -12.46 -2.29
CA THR A 114 16.68 -11.13 -2.69
C THR A 114 17.83 -10.17 -2.98
N GLN A 115 17.77 -9.55 -4.15
CA GLN A 115 18.70 -8.52 -4.61
C GLN A 115 18.13 -7.13 -4.35
N ILE A 116 18.97 -6.10 -4.44
CA ILE A 116 18.55 -4.70 -4.31
C ILE A 116 17.50 -4.35 -5.38
N SER A 117 17.64 -4.87 -6.60
CA SER A 117 16.67 -4.68 -7.68
C SER A 117 15.26 -5.18 -7.34
N ASP A 118 15.15 -6.26 -6.56
CA ASP A 118 13.86 -6.81 -6.15
C ASP A 118 13.16 -5.90 -5.13
N LEU A 119 13.95 -5.26 -4.25
CA LEU A 119 13.44 -4.26 -3.29
C LEU A 119 12.98 -3.00 -4.00
N VAL A 120 13.77 -2.49 -4.95
CA VAL A 120 13.39 -1.33 -5.77
C VAL A 120 12.10 -1.65 -6.55
N ALA A 121 12.02 -2.82 -7.19
CA ALA A 121 10.82 -3.23 -7.90
C ALA A 121 9.59 -3.43 -7.00
N LEU A 122 9.78 -3.72 -5.71
CA LEU A 122 8.70 -3.78 -4.73
C LEU A 122 8.25 -2.37 -4.30
N ALA A 123 9.21 -1.48 -4.02
CA ALA A 123 8.96 -0.08 -3.70
C ALA A 123 8.23 0.66 -4.84
N ASP A 124 8.67 0.46 -6.09
CA ASP A 124 8.02 1.02 -7.27
C ASP A 124 6.59 0.49 -7.43
N ALA A 125 6.39 -0.83 -7.23
CA ALA A 125 5.06 -1.44 -7.29
C ALA A 125 4.15 -0.84 -6.23
N PHE A 126 4.60 -0.74 -4.98
CA PHE A 126 3.83 -0.15 -3.89
C PHE A 126 3.51 1.33 -4.15
N SER A 127 4.50 2.13 -4.58
CA SER A 127 4.27 3.53 -4.94
C SER A 127 3.23 3.67 -6.06
N SER A 128 3.31 2.80 -7.07
CA SER A 128 2.36 2.76 -8.18
C SER A 128 0.95 2.31 -7.78
N ILE A 129 0.78 1.65 -6.63
CA ILE A 129 -0.51 1.22 -6.08
C ILE A 129 -1.10 2.32 -5.20
N VAL A 130 -0.29 2.87 -4.31
CA VAL A 130 -0.73 3.77 -3.24
C VAL A 130 -0.77 5.23 -3.69
N GLY A 131 -0.10 5.59 -4.78
CA GLY A 131 -0.09 6.97 -5.30
C GLY A 131 0.83 7.93 -4.55
N HIS A 132 1.50 7.46 -3.49
CA HIS A 132 2.54 8.18 -2.75
C HIS A 132 3.89 7.49 -2.96
N HIS A 133 4.97 8.20 -2.65
CA HIS A 133 6.29 7.59 -2.60
C HIS A 133 6.35 6.60 -1.44
N VAL A 134 6.87 5.40 -1.71
CA VAL A 134 6.99 4.31 -0.74
C VAL A 134 8.45 3.91 -0.63
N ASP A 135 9.03 4.08 0.55
CA ASP A 135 10.36 3.60 0.87
C ASP A 135 10.28 2.20 1.49
N VAL A 136 11.05 1.25 0.96
CA VAL A 136 11.03 -0.14 1.42
C VAL A 136 12.39 -0.54 1.97
N MET A 137 12.45 -0.78 3.28
CA MET A 137 13.59 -1.33 3.98
C MET A 137 13.44 -2.82 4.28
N THR A 138 14.53 -3.47 4.69
CA THR A 138 14.49 -4.85 5.16
C THR A 138 14.91 -4.99 6.61
N TYR A 139 14.34 -5.95 7.34
CA TYR A 139 14.76 -6.26 8.71
C TYR A 139 16.26 -6.59 8.82
N ARG A 140 16.88 -7.13 7.75
CA ARG A 140 18.31 -7.43 7.71
C ARG A 140 19.18 -6.19 7.53
N GLY A 141 18.61 -5.11 6.98
CA GLY A 141 19.29 -3.83 6.80
C GLY A 141 19.39 -2.99 8.08
N LEU A 142 18.58 -3.29 9.10
CA LEU A 142 18.57 -2.57 10.37
C LEU A 142 19.86 -2.82 11.18
N LYS A 143 20.59 -1.74 11.48
CA LYS A 143 21.82 -1.73 12.27
C LYS A 143 21.50 -1.59 13.76
N PRO A 144 21.95 -2.53 14.60
CA PRO A 144 21.77 -2.43 16.06
C PRO A 144 22.36 -1.13 16.61
N GLY A 145 21.64 -0.45 17.50
CA GLY A 145 22.07 0.78 18.16
C GLY A 145 21.91 2.06 17.31
N ILE A 146 21.72 1.94 16.00
CA ILE A 146 21.42 3.09 15.11
C ILE A 146 19.92 3.12 14.83
N ASP A 147 19.33 1.98 14.47
CA ASP A 147 17.94 1.89 14.01
C ASP A 147 17.01 1.32 15.11
N ASP A 148 17.35 1.53 16.38
CA ASP A 148 16.58 1.00 17.52
C ASP A 148 15.24 1.75 17.69
N ASP A 149 15.19 3.02 17.27
CA ASP A 149 13.98 3.82 17.17
C ASP A 149 13.01 3.25 16.13
N ILE A 150 13.50 2.87 14.94
CA ILE A 150 12.70 2.18 13.91
C ILE A 150 12.09 0.92 14.52
N ARG A 151 12.89 0.07 15.16
CA ARG A 151 12.38 -1.17 15.77
C ARG A 151 11.31 -0.95 16.83
N ARG A 152 11.42 0.15 17.60
CA ARG A 152 10.48 0.48 18.68
C ARG A 152 9.16 0.99 18.14
N ASP A 153 9.20 1.82 17.10
CA ASP A 153 8.04 2.54 16.59
C ASP A 153 7.35 1.78 15.45
N MET A 154 7.89 0.63 15.04
CA MET A 154 7.30 -0.24 14.02
C MET A 154 5.93 -0.77 14.42
N VAL A 155 4.96 -0.62 13.51
CA VAL A 155 3.61 -1.15 13.62
C VAL A 155 3.40 -2.23 12.55
N PRO A 156 3.17 -3.50 12.93
CA PRO A 156 2.80 -4.54 11.98
C PRO A 156 1.52 -4.17 11.24
N LEU A 157 1.54 -4.27 9.92
CA LEU A 157 0.37 -4.05 9.07
C LEU A 157 -0.47 -5.31 9.01
#